data_AF-A0A286IS06-F1
#
_entry.id   AF-A0A286IS06-F1
#
_cell.length_a   1.000
_cell.length_b   1.000
_cell.length_c   1.000
_cell.angle_alpha   90.00
_cell.angle_beta   90.00
_cell.angle_gamma   90.00
#
_symmetry.space_group_name_H-M   'P 1'
#
loop_
_entity.id
_entity.type
_entity.pdbx_description
1 polymer ?
#
loop_
_entity_poly.entity_id
_entity_poly.type
_entity_poly.pdbx_seq_one_letter_code
_entity_poly.pdbx_strand_id
1 'polypeptide(L)'
;MTLPKDRIVIASDVSDRDGIGVEIYRDDKLVIEIFRDDTKRTCTVTLFQQDISLDLLEESIQIFKKEIPWDFIDYDNLEHSDR
;
A
#
# COMPACT_ATOMS: atom_id res chain seq x y z
N MET A 1 8.10 18.47 14.20
CA MET A 1 9.06 17.93 13.21
C MET A 1 8.32 17.89 11.89
N THR A 2 8.88 18.44 10.81
CA THR A 2 8.29 18.36 9.47
C THR A 2 8.73 17.07 8.80
N LEU A 3 7.79 16.34 8.20
CA LEU A 3 8.12 15.15 7.41
C LEU A 3 8.97 15.54 6.19
N PRO A 4 9.87 14.66 5.71
CA PRO A 4 10.52 14.85 4.43
C PRO A 4 9.49 14.96 3.30
N LYS A 5 9.76 15.84 2.34
CA LYS A 5 8.88 16.03 1.17
C LYS A 5 8.78 14.76 0.33
N ASP A 6 9.93 14.11 0.14
CA ASP A 6 10.04 12.80 -0.47
C ASP A 6 10.02 11.76 0.65
N ARG A 7 9.00 10.92 0.67
CA ARG A 7 8.80 9.94 1.73
C ARG A 7 8.00 8.75 1.26
N ILE A 8 8.09 7.68 2.04
CA ILE A 8 7.26 6.50 1.92
C ILE A 8 6.45 6.43 3.20
N VAL A 9 5.14 6.21 3.08
CA VAL A 9 4.24 6.03 4.23
C VAL A 9 3.59 4.66 4.10
N ILE A 10 3.55 3.90 5.19
CA ILE A 10 2.73 2.69 5.28
C ILE A 10 1.38 3.12 5.83
N ALA A 11 0.31 2.84 5.10
CA ALA A 11 -1.05 3.26 5.44
C ALA A 11 -1.99 2.06 5.44
N SER A 12 -2.79 1.92 6.48
CA SER A 12 -3.90 0.99 6.56
C SER A 12 -5.22 1.74 6.32
N ASP A 13 -6.11 1.13 5.55
CA ASP A 13 -7.47 1.63 5.34
C ASP A 13 -8.43 0.53 5.79
N VAL A 14 -9.37 0.87 6.68
CA VAL A 14 -10.39 -0.03 7.25
C VAL A 14 -11.79 0.54 7.05
N SER A 15 -11.94 1.49 6.12
CA SER A 15 -13.20 2.15 5.81
C SER A 15 -13.92 1.48 4.63
N ASP A 16 -13.83 2.04 3.43
CA ASP A 16 -14.40 1.48 2.21
C ASP A 16 -13.59 0.30 1.65
N ARG A 17 -12.33 0.19 2.09
CA ARG A 17 -11.40 -0.91 1.84
C ARG A 17 -10.94 -1.44 3.18
N ASP A 18 -10.64 -2.72 3.25
CA ASP A 18 -9.90 -3.30 4.38
C ASP A 18 -8.57 -3.83 3.85
N GLY A 19 -7.48 -3.24 4.33
CA GLY A 19 -6.15 -3.59 3.85
C GLY A 19 -5.05 -2.62 4.25
N ILE A 20 -3.88 -2.85 3.66
CA ILE A 20 -2.67 -2.09 3.94
C ILE A 20 -1.86 -1.85 2.67
N GLY A 21 -1.23 -0.68 2.57
CA GLY A 21 -0.45 -0.28 1.42
C GLY A 21 0.72 0.60 1.75
N VAL A 22 1.46 0.94 0.69
CA VAL A 22 2.51 1.95 0.72
C VAL A 22 2.12 3.12 -0.16
N GLU A 23 2.36 4.32 0.35
CA GLU A 23 2.16 5.59 -0.33
C GLU A 23 3.51 6.24 -0.59
N ILE A 24 3.76 6.57 -1.86
CA ILE A 24 5.04 7.11 -2.32
C ILE A 24 4.85 8.59 -2.65
N TYR A 25 5.45 9.45 -1.81
CA TYR A 25 5.41 10.89 -1.97
C TYR A 25 6.70 11.39 -2.61
N ARG A 26 6.55 12.32 -3.56
CA ARG A 26 7.63 13.12 -4.13
C ARG A 26 7.20 14.59 -4.13
N ASP A 27 8.04 15.46 -3.56
CA ASP A 27 7.74 16.88 -3.34
C ASP A 27 6.36 17.11 -2.69
N ASP A 28 6.07 16.37 -1.61
CA ASP A 28 4.80 16.40 -0.86
C ASP A 28 3.55 15.95 -1.63
N LYS A 29 3.70 15.44 -2.87
CA LYS A 29 2.60 14.91 -3.66
C LYS A 29 2.62 13.39 -3.64
N LEU A 30 1.45 12.78 -3.40
CA LEU A 30 1.27 11.34 -3.60
C LEU A 30 1.41 11.05 -5.09
N VAL A 31 2.31 10.16 -5.45
CA VAL A 31 2.60 9.80 -6.85
C VAL A 31 2.12 8.38 -7.15
N ILE A 32 2.38 7.46 -6.22
CA ILE A 32 2.03 6.04 -6.34
C ILE A 32 1.44 5.57 -5.01
N GLU A 33 0.32 4.86 -5.08
CA GLU A 33 -0.16 3.98 -4.00
C GLU A 33 -0.04 2.53 -4.50
N ILE A 34 0.51 1.64 -3.67
CA ILE A 34 0.38 0.19 -3.86
C ILE A 34 -0.33 -0.37 -2.64
N PHE A 35 -1.53 -0.92 -2.85
CA PHE A 35 -2.43 -1.30 -1.77
C PHE A 35 -2.85 -2.77 -1.89
N ARG A 36 -2.70 -3.53 -0.81
CA ARG A 36 -3.27 -4.87 -0.65
C ARG A 36 -4.65 -4.73 -0.05
N ASP A 37 -5.68 -5.04 -0.83
CA ASP A 37 -7.07 -5.12 -0.39
C ASP A 37 -7.34 -6.56 0.05
N ASP A 38 -7.50 -6.76 1.36
CA ASP A 38 -7.75 -8.05 1.98
C ASP A 38 -9.18 -8.55 1.72
N THR A 39 -10.15 -7.64 1.56
CA THR A 39 -11.53 -7.99 1.19
C THR A 39 -11.61 -8.54 -0.23
N LYS A 40 -10.98 -7.87 -1.19
CA LYS A 40 -10.98 -8.29 -2.61
C LYS A 40 -9.91 -9.32 -2.94
N ARG A 41 -8.95 -9.53 -2.03
CA ARG A 41 -7.77 -10.38 -2.23
C ARG A 41 -6.96 -9.99 -3.46
N THR A 42 -6.72 -8.68 -3.61
CA THR A 42 -5.98 -8.11 -4.73
C THR A 42 -4.96 -7.07 -4.28
N CYS A 43 -3.84 -6.97 -4.98
CA CYS A 43 -2.92 -5.84 -4.86
C CYS A 43 -3.11 -4.89 -6.05
N THR A 44 -3.39 -3.62 -5.78
CA THR A 44 -3.62 -2.60 -6.80
C THR A 44 -2.53 -1.55 -6.77
N VAL A 45 -2.09 -1.11 -7.96
CA VAL A 45 -1.22 0.06 -8.12
C VAL A 45 -2.08 1.21 -8.64
N THR A 46 -2.05 2.34 -7.95
CA THR A 46 -2.72 3.57 -8.37
C THR A 46 -1.68 4.65 -8.62
N LEU A 47 -1.74 5.25 -9.82
CA LEU A 47 -0.88 6.35 -10.23
C LEU A 47 -1.67 7.65 -10.17
N PHE A 48 -1.10 8.67 -9.53
CA PHE A 48 -1.71 10.00 -9.40
C PHE A 48 -1.14 11.03 -10.40
N GLN A 49 -0.20 10.57 -11.23
CA GLN A 49 0.38 11.32 -12.33
C GLN A 49 0.25 10.50 -13.60
N GLN A 50 0.17 11.17 -14.75
CA GLN A 50 0.03 10.51 -16.05
C GLN A 50 1.25 9.64 -16.37
N ASP A 51 2.45 10.19 -16.13
CA ASP A 51 3.71 9.54 -16.42
C ASP A 51 4.57 9.46 -15.15
N ILE A 52 5.20 8.31 -14.94
CA ILE A 52 6.21 8.08 -13.90
C ILE A 52 7.41 7.36 -14.52
N SER A 53 8.60 7.49 -13.93
CA SER A 53 9.75 6.71 -14.40
C SER A 53 9.57 5.22 -14.08
N LEU A 54 10.10 4.37 -14.95
CA LEU A 54 10.12 2.92 -14.73
C LEU A 54 10.86 2.59 -13.42
N ASP A 55 12.02 3.19 -13.20
CA ASP A 55 12.82 2.99 -12.00
C ASP A 55 12.03 3.27 -10.72
N LEU A 56 11.22 4.34 -10.70
CA LEU A 56 10.39 4.69 -9.54
C LEU A 56 9.28 3.65 -9.30
N LEU A 57 8.65 3.16 -10.38
CA LEU A 57 7.63 2.11 -10.27
C LEU A 57 8.25 0.82 -9.71
N GLU A 58 9.39 0.41 -10.25
CA GLU A 58 10.11 -0.80 -9.83
C GLU A 58 10.56 -0.71 -8.36
N GLU A 59 11.16 0.43 -7.97
CA GLU A 59 11.54 0.72 -6.59
C GLU A 59 10.32 0.62 -5.65
N SER A 60 9.19 1.21 -6.06
CA SER A 60 7.95 1.21 -5.28
C SER A 60 7.40 -0.21 -5.08
N ILE A 61 7.45 -1.05 -6.11
CA ILE A 61 7.05 -2.46 -6.03
C ILE A 61 7.97 -3.24 -5.08
N GLN A 62 9.28 -2.99 -5.13
CA GLN A 62 10.24 -3.61 -4.22
C GLN A 62 9.98 -3.22 -2.76
N ILE A 63 9.73 -1.92 -2.51
CA ILE A 63 9.35 -1.41 -1.18
C ILE A 63 8.08 -2.08 -0.70
N PHE A 64 7.01 -2.10 -1.51
CA PHE A 64 5.75 -2.75 -1.13
C PHE A 64 5.95 -4.21 -0.72
N LYS A 65 6.65 -5.00 -1.54
CA LYS A 65 6.92 -6.42 -1.25
C LYS A 65 7.79 -6.64 -0.01
N LYS A 66 8.61 -5.65 0.35
CA LYS A 66 9.48 -5.70 1.53
C LYS A 66 8.74 -5.31 2.81
N GLU A 67 7.89 -4.31 2.74
CA GLU A 67 7.23 -3.73 3.92
C GLU A 67 5.86 -4.36 4.22
N ILE A 68 5.15 -4.85 3.20
CA ILE A 68 3.80 -5.39 3.33
C ILE A 68 3.83 -6.92 3.26
N PRO A 69 3.28 -7.64 4.25
CA PRO A 69 3.11 -9.09 4.17
C PRO A 69 2.37 -9.50 2.90
N TRP A 70 2.83 -10.56 2.23
CA TRP A 70 2.23 -10.96 0.96
C TRP A 70 0.86 -11.61 1.11
N ASP A 71 0.64 -12.31 2.22
CA ASP A 71 -0.59 -13.05 2.46
C ASP A 71 -1.74 -12.10 2.81
N PHE A 72 -2.90 -12.40 2.23
CA PHE A 72 -4.16 -11.72 2.54
C PHE A 72 -4.71 -12.22 3.87
N ILE A 73 -5.34 -11.33 4.62
CA ILE A 73 -6.04 -11.70 5.84
C ILE A 73 -7.24 -12.59 5.49
N ASP A 74 -7.36 -13.72 6.21
CA ASP A 74 -8.47 -14.65 6.09
C ASP A 74 -9.45 -14.43 7.25
N TYR A 75 -10.45 -13.59 7.01
CA TYR A 75 -11.45 -13.22 8.01
C TYR A 75 -12.33 -14.41 8.43
N ASP A 76 -12.59 -15.35 7.51
CA ASP A 76 -13.40 -16.53 7.81
C ASP A 76 -12.73 -17.42 8.87
N ASN A 77 -11.39 -17.45 8.89
CA ASN A 77 -10.60 -18.20 9.86
C ASN A 77 -10.27 -17.42 11.15
N LEU A 78 -10.43 -16.09 11.16
CA LEU A 78 -10.22 -15.25 12.35
C LEU A 78 -11.38 -15.35 13.35
N GLU A 79 -12.63 -15.54 12.89
CA GLU A 79 -13.80 -15.64 13.78
C GLU A 79 -13.87 -16.95 14.61
N HIS A 80 -12.93 -17.87 14.41
CA HIS A 80 -12.89 -19.17 15.08
C HIS A 80 -11.77 -19.31 16.12
N SER A 81 -10.88 -18.32 16.27
CA SER A 81 -9.78 -18.39 17.24
C SER A 81 -10.12 -17.86 18.64
N ASP A 82 -11.24 -17.18 18.81
CA ASP A 82 -11.68 -16.59 20.09
C ASP A 82 -12.80 -17.39 20.80
N ARG A 83 -12.95 -18.69 20.50
CA ARG A 83 -13.89 -19.60 21.19
C ARG A 83 -13.19 -20.74 21.92
#